data_AF-A0A6V8NA33-F1
#
_entry.id   AF-A0A6V8NA33-F1
#
_cell.length_a   1.000
_cell.length_b   1.000
_cell.length_c   1.000
_cell.angle_alpha   90.00
_cell.angle_beta   90.00
_cell.angle_gamma   90.00
#
_symmetry.space_group_name_H-M   'P 1'
#
loop_
_entity.id
_entity.type
_entity.pdbx_description
1 polymer ?
#
loop_
_entity_poly.entity_id
_entity_poly.type
_entity_poly.pdbx_seq_one_letter_code
_entity_poly.pdbx_strand_id
1 'polypeptide(L)'
;MKGIALKITLVIAASLIAALPVLAADMGSGTMGQDNQNSKDECLLMARNCGDQSDTIQQRIQRINRELNKGSAVYSTDELRHLQNQLDDANHMMEILNENSGA
;
A
#
# COMPACT_ATOMS: atom_id res chain seq x y z
N MET A 1 22.16 31.51 -47.58
CA MET A 1 23.45 30.82 -47.35
C MET A 1 24.21 31.53 -46.26
N LYS A 2 24.33 30.92 -45.08
CA LYS A 2 25.35 31.15 -44.03
C LYS A 2 25.00 30.25 -42.85
N GLY A 3 24.93 28.95 -43.14
CA GLY A 3 25.29 27.97 -42.13
C GLY A 3 26.80 28.05 -41.91
N ILE A 4 27.27 27.30 -40.92
CA ILE A 4 28.68 27.04 -40.61
C ILE A 4 29.37 28.14 -39.79
N ALA A 5 29.09 28.14 -38.49
CA ALA A 5 30.05 28.43 -37.43
C ALA A 5 29.37 27.96 -36.13
N LEU A 6 29.31 26.66 -35.80
CA LEU A 6 30.46 25.79 -35.60
C LEU A 6 31.48 26.54 -34.75
N LYS A 7 31.36 26.42 -33.42
CA LYS A 7 32.40 25.95 -32.51
C LYS A 7 32.14 26.48 -31.08
N ILE A 8 31.93 25.52 -30.17
CA ILE A 8 32.59 25.41 -28.84
C ILE A 8 32.34 26.61 -27.92
N THR A 9 31.70 26.48 -26.76
CA THR A 9 32.29 26.05 -25.47
C THR A 9 31.30 26.70 -24.49
N LEU A 10 30.76 26.10 -23.43
CA LEU A 10 31.47 25.83 -22.19
C LEU A 10 30.45 25.19 -21.23
N VAL A 11 30.75 23.98 -20.77
CA VAL A 11 30.15 23.34 -19.60
C VAL A 11 30.39 24.24 -18.38
N ILE A 12 29.38 24.41 -17.50
CA ILE A 12 29.39 24.84 -16.06
C ILE A 12 27.95 25.33 -15.78
N ALA A 13 27.19 24.98 -14.73
CA ALA A 13 27.47 24.39 -13.43
C ALA A 13 26.25 23.56 -13.00
N ALA A 14 26.51 22.45 -12.30
CA ALA A 14 25.56 21.85 -11.39
C ALA A 14 25.08 22.90 -10.37
N SER A 15 23.78 23.15 -10.31
CA SER A 15 23.13 23.84 -9.18
C SER A 15 21.81 23.14 -8.85
N LEU A 16 21.96 22.11 -8.01
CA LEU A 16 21.09 21.75 -6.89
C LEU A 16 19.62 22.16 -7.02
N ILE A 17 18.80 21.28 -7.61
CA ILE A 17 17.38 21.22 -7.26
C ILE A 17 17.33 20.56 -5.88
N ALA A 18 17.34 21.38 -4.83
CA ALA A 18 16.94 20.96 -3.50
C ALA A 18 15.44 20.62 -3.54
N ALA A 19 15.11 19.40 -3.96
CA ALA A 19 13.81 18.80 -3.67
C ALA A 19 13.80 18.49 -2.17
N LEU A 20 13.33 19.44 -1.36
CA LEU A 20 12.91 19.14 0.00
C LEU A 20 11.56 18.41 -0.10
N PRO A 21 11.45 17.12 0.27
CA PRO A 21 10.18 16.62 0.76
C PRO A 21 9.90 17.32 2.10
N VAL A 22 9.17 18.43 2.02
CA VAL A 22 8.34 18.90 3.14
C VAL A 22 7.25 17.85 3.30
N LEU A 23 7.41 16.94 4.28
CA LEU A 23 6.37 16.19 5.00
C LEU A 23 7.02 15.00 5.75
N ALA A 24 7.60 15.27 6.90
CA ALA A 24 7.77 14.31 7.99
C ALA A 24 8.19 15.07 9.27
N ALA A 25 7.27 15.85 9.80
CA ALA A 25 7.32 16.27 11.20
C ALA A 25 6.13 15.60 11.90
N ASP A 26 6.21 14.29 12.08
CA ASP A 26 5.51 13.64 13.16
C ASP A 26 6.53 13.47 14.29
N MET A 27 6.34 14.23 15.36
CA MET A 27 7.14 14.11 16.57
C MET A 27 6.81 12.78 17.26
N GLY A 28 7.51 11.72 16.86
CA GLY A 28 7.44 10.41 17.49
C GLY A 28 8.84 9.87 17.75
N SER A 29 9.31 10.05 18.99
CA SER A 29 10.55 9.49 19.56
C SER A 29 10.90 8.09 19.05
N GLY A 30 12.11 7.90 18.50
CA GLY A 30 12.61 6.58 18.15
C GLY A 30 13.96 6.60 17.45
N THR A 31 15.02 6.40 18.21
CA THR A 31 16.39 6.23 17.73
C THR A 31 16.56 4.89 16.99
N MET A 32 16.73 4.89 15.67
CA MET A 32 17.41 3.83 14.91
C MET A 32 18.01 4.50 13.66
N GLY A 33 19.33 4.56 13.45
CA GLY A 33 20.26 3.45 13.55
C GLY A 33 20.55 2.97 12.13
N GLN A 34 21.62 3.52 11.54
CA GLN A 34 22.48 3.00 10.47
C GLN A 34 21.93 2.06 9.38
N ASP A 35 22.20 2.47 8.14
CA ASP A 35 22.63 1.63 7.01
C ASP A 35 21.89 0.30 6.78
N ASN A 36 20.87 0.34 5.92
CA ASN A 36 20.65 -0.76 4.99
C ASN A 36 19.94 -0.28 3.73
N GLN A 37 20.69 0.06 2.68
CA GLN A 37 20.14 0.36 1.36
C GLN A 37 19.35 -0.82 0.76
N ASN A 38 19.61 -2.06 1.21
CA ASN A 38 18.94 -3.27 0.72
C ASN A 38 17.51 -3.43 1.26
N SER A 39 17.18 -2.82 2.40
CA SER A 39 15.85 -2.97 3.03
C SER A 39 14.78 -2.04 2.46
N LYS A 40 15.16 -0.99 1.72
CA LYS A 40 14.19 -0.06 1.12
C LYS A 40 13.44 -0.66 -0.07
N ASP A 41 14.12 -1.53 -0.83
CA ASP A 41 13.52 -2.20 -1.98
C ASP A 41 12.48 -3.25 -1.56
N GLU A 42 12.64 -3.86 -0.37
CA GLU A 42 11.69 -4.84 0.17
C GLU A 42 10.35 -4.19 0.57
N CYS A 43 10.38 -2.96 1.08
CA CYS A 43 9.17 -2.21 1.41
C CYS A 43 8.42 -1.75 0.14
N LEU A 44 9.15 -1.41 -0.93
CA LEU A 44 8.57 -1.05 -2.23
C LEU A 44 7.96 -2.25 -2.98
N LEU A 45 8.45 -3.46 -2.74
CA LEU A 45 7.90 -4.67 -3.36
C LEU A 45 6.48 -4.99 -2.84
N MET A 46 6.21 -4.69 -1.57
CA MET A 46 4.88 -4.86 -0.95
C MET A 46 3.86 -3.81 -1.43
N ALA A 47 4.32 -2.61 -1.81
CA ALA A 47 3.43 -1.53 -2.26
C ALA A 47 2.91 -1.71 -3.70
N ARG A 48 3.54 -2.55 -4.53
CA ARG A 48 3.14 -2.73 -5.95
C ARG A 48 1.81 -3.43 -6.16
N ASN A 49 1.24 -4.05 -5.12
CA ASN A 49 -0.08 -4.69 -5.17
C ASN A 49 -1.15 -3.94 -4.36
N CYS A 50 -0.81 -2.77 -3.80
CA CYS A 50 -1.79 -1.84 -3.26
C CYS A 50 -2.44 -1.08 -4.41
N GLY A 51 -3.13 -1.78 -5.32
CA GLY A 51 -4.01 -1.11 -6.27
C GLY A 51 -5.04 -0.29 -5.51
N ASP A 52 -5.47 0.84 -6.07
CA ASP A 52 -6.40 1.84 -5.51
C ASP A 52 -7.80 1.30 -5.13
N GLN A 53 -7.97 -0.03 -5.05
CA GLN A 53 -9.21 -0.76 -4.81
C GLN A 53 -9.00 -1.86 -3.76
N SER A 54 -8.31 -1.58 -2.65
CA SER A 54 -8.45 -2.48 -1.50
C SER A 54 -9.87 -2.33 -0.96
N ASP A 55 -10.69 -3.38 -1.12
CA ASP A 55 -12.01 -3.45 -0.49
C ASP A 55 -11.83 -3.17 1.01
N THR A 56 -12.66 -2.30 1.58
CA THR A 56 -12.67 -2.13 3.04
C THR A 56 -13.13 -3.43 3.71
N ILE A 57 -12.78 -3.62 4.98
CA ILE A 57 -13.18 -4.83 5.72
C ILE A 57 -14.70 -4.98 5.76
N GLN A 58 -15.45 -3.87 5.88
CA GLN A 58 -16.91 -3.85 5.77
C GLN A 58 -17.39 -4.36 4.40
N GLN A 59 -16.77 -3.89 3.31
CA GLN A 59 -17.12 -4.32 1.95
C GLN A 59 -16.84 -5.81 1.74
N ARG A 60 -15.72 -6.30 2.30
CA ARG A 60 -15.36 -7.71 2.27
C ARG A 60 -16.38 -8.59 3.00
N ILE A 61 -16.81 -8.19 4.20
CA ILE A 61 -17.86 -8.89 4.97
C ILE A 61 -19.18 -8.93 4.18
N GLN A 62 -19.59 -7.82 3.58
CA GLN A 62 -20.82 -7.77 2.78
C GLN A 62 -20.74 -8.65 1.53
N ARG A 63 -19.56 -8.76 0.91
CA ARG A 63 -19.33 -9.64 -0.24
C ARG A 63 -19.44 -11.11 0.17
N ILE A 64 -18.76 -11.51 1.25
CA ILE A 64 -18.79 -12.89 1.74
C ILE A 64 -20.21 -13.29 2.16
N ASN A 65 -20.95 -12.43 2.85
CA ASN A 65 -22.36 -12.70 3.18
C ASN A 65 -23.23 -12.92 1.94
N ARG A 66 -23.01 -12.15 0.87
CA ARG A 66 -23.72 -12.34 -0.40
C ARG A 66 -23.40 -13.68 -1.05
N GLU A 67 -22.16 -14.14 -0.96
CA GLU A 67 -21.77 -15.46 -1.47
C GLU A 67 -22.33 -16.60 -0.61
N LEU A 68 -22.29 -16.47 0.72
CA LEU A 68 -22.92 -17.42 1.64
C LEU A 68 -24.44 -17.55 1.42
N ASN A 69 -25.12 -16.44 1.09
CA ASN A 69 -26.55 -16.45 0.75
C ASN A 69 -26.87 -17.27 -0.51
N LYS A 70 -25.90 -17.47 -1.42
CA LYS A 70 -26.09 -18.38 -2.57
C LYS A 70 -26.12 -19.85 -2.12
N GLY A 71 -25.49 -20.15 -0.98
CA GLY A 71 -25.56 -21.45 -0.32
C GLY A 71 -25.11 -22.61 -1.21
N SER A 72 -25.67 -23.78 -0.95
CA SER A 72 -25.33 -25.03 -1.65
C SER A 72 -25.81 -25.08 -3.10
N ALA A 73 -26.56 -24.07 -3.56
CA ALA A 73 -26.95 -23.96 -4.97
C ALA A 73 -25.77 -23.60 -5.87
N VAL A 74 -24.73 -22.97 -5.31
CA VAL A 74 -23.54 -22.50 -6.05
C VAL A 74 -22.26 -23.12 -5.49
N TYR A 75 -22.20 -23.37 -4.19
CA TYR A 75 -20.98 -23.79 -3.50
C TYR A 75 -21.10 -25.19 -2.90
N SER A 76 -19.97 -25.90 -2.84
CA SER A 76 -19.84 -27.11 -2.04
C SER A 76 -19.80 -26.82 -0.54
N THR A 77 -20.02 -27.84 0.27
CA THR A 77 -19.93 -27.74 1.74
C THR A 77 -18.57 -27.23 2.21
N ASP A 78 -17.49 -27.65 1.57
CA ASP A 78 -16.13 -27.21 1.93
C ASP A 78 -15.88 -25.75 1.55
N GLU A 79 -16.39 -25.30 0.41
CA GLU A 79 -16.30 -23.88 0.01
C GLU A 79 -17.13 -22.98 0.92
N LEU A 80 -18.33 -23.40 1.31
CA LEU A 80 -19.15 -22.68 2.28
C LEU A 80 -18.46 -22.59 3.64
N ARG A 81 -17.81 -23.67 4.09
CA ARG A 81 -17.00 -23.66 5.31
C ARG A 81 -15.81 -22.71 5.20
N HIS A 82 -15.18 -22.65 4.03
CA HIS A 82 -14.09 -21.71 3.80
C HIS A 82 -14.57 -20.26 3.81
N LEU A 83 -15.70 -19.96 3.17
CA LEU A 83 -16.33 -18.63 3.21
C LEU A 83 -16.73 -18.23 4.64
N GLN A 84 -17.22 -19.17 5.45
CA GLN A 84 -17.55 -18.93 6.86
C GLN A 84 -16.30 -18.55 7.66
N ASN A 85 -15.20 -19.29 7.50
CA ASN A 85 -13.94 -18.96 8.17
C ASN A 85 -13.42 -17.58 7.76
N GLN A 86 -13.50 -17.24 6.47
CA GLN A 86 -13.11 -15.91 5.99
C GLN A 86 -14.00 -14.79 6.56
N LEU A 87 -15.28 -15.07 6.80
CA LEU A 87 -16.21 -14.12 7.42
C LEU A 87 -15.80 -13.87 8.87
N ASP A 88 -15.51 -14.93 9.62
CA ASP A 88 -15.12 -14.85 11.03
C ASP A 88 -13.80 -14.07 11.19
N ASP A 89 -12.80 -14.35 10.35
CA ASP A 89 -11.53 -13.61 10.33
C ASP A 89 -11.73 -12.12 10.04
N ALA A 90 -12.60 -11.79 9.09
CA ALA A 90 -12.88 -10.40 8.73
C ALA A 90 -13.63 -9.64 9.83
N ASN A 91 -14.57 -10.30 10.52
CA ASN A 91 -15.27 -9.73 11.67
C ASN A 91 -14.31 -9.48 12.82
N HIS A 92 -13.44 -10.45 13.13
CA HIS A 92 -12.45 -10.30 14.20
C HIS A 92 -11.49 -9.12 13.93
N MET A 93 -11.04 -8.97 12.68
CA MET A 93 -10.23 -7.82 12.28
C MET A 93 -10.97 -6.49 12.46
N MET A 94 -12.27 -6.45 12.16
CA MET A 94 -13.09 -5.25 12.38
C MET A 94 -13.23 -4.91 13.86
N GLU A 95 -13.44 -5.91 14.72
CA GLU A 95 -13.51 -5.73 16.17
C GLU A 95 -12.22 -5.11 16.70
N ILE A 96 -11.06 -5.70 16.35
CA ILE A 96 -9.75 -5.18 16.74
C ILE A 96 -9.57 -3.73 16.29
N LEU A 97 -9.93 -3.38 15.05
CA LEU A 97 -9.80 -2.01 14.56
C LEU A 97 -10.72 -1.04 15.30
N ASN A 98 -11.92 -1.46 15.67
CA ASN A 98 -12.84 -0.65 16.46
C ASN A 98 -12.32 -0.43 17.89
N GLU A 99 -11.74 -1.45 18.51
CA GLU A 99 -11.13 -1.35 19.85
C GLU A 99 -9.92 -0.40 19.87
N ASN A 100 -9.07 -0.47 18.85
CA ASN A 100 -7.89 0.40 18.73
C ASN A 100 -8.23 1.86 18.36
N SER A 101 -9.38 2.10 17.73
CA SER A 101 -9.82 3.46 17.35
C SER A 101 -10.52 4.20 18.50
N GLY A 102 -10.75 3.54 19.64
CA GLY A 102 -11.44 4.09 20.82
C GLY A 102 -10.52 4.53 21.97
N ALA A 103 -9.21 4.64 21.75
CA ALA A 103 -8.22 5.06 22.75
C ALA A 103 -7.78 6.52 22.58
#